data_AF-A0A0D2AIL6-F1
#
_entry.id   AF-A0A0D2AIL6-F1
#
_cell.length_a   1.000
_cell.length_b   1.000
_cell.length_c   1.000
_cell.angle_alpha   90.00
_cell.angle_beta   90.00
_cell.angle_gamma   90.00
#
_symmetry.space_group_name_H-M   'P 1'
#
loop_
_entity.id
_entity.type
_entity.pdbx_description
1 polymer ?
#
loop_
_entity_poly.entity_id
_entity_poly.type
_entity_poly.pdbx_seq_one_letter_code
_entity_poly.pdbx_strand_id
1 'polypeptide(L)'
;MSQGGDGSPVDKSNSCKEPSPRGESDSDLGSQDRINQVRKISRSPLRILESEISSARGSARTLLRVKPVNFHALPLDATMVEDDLNPLATIQFFVEIYCPSMLRHPTFRLESRDSVFISTNLSAMMQDPLITATSLAFAVRIHDKRQSRKAVGYYRKALVLLRKRLESNDRSSTDAIMLSLIHLMAVEALSEDLGSPLQHLGAMHRMIQMRGELRSSGLQGYIKAHIRSWELFLGGAYAEPDPDQVRIFPYGSLDYPTHPFDPELSLTLSRLPSGFIELAMSCRLSTQVIQVVHTSAHLMTALFHQTQDFKQDDSFALWLSPYPVSPIQVMFLAIVILQNQNRNMVEELLAISLLALTISTEDLGEHITLGYGFIQTYCMSLWDVDMERECRSTGALGLEDFLLWSKMLLLATFDHDTQTWRTAIQLRRDVPLPEFQPLHFEVCRQFFWTELLTLSLEQKMAQDRALRQPRALDDPTSAETDWQKI
;
A
#
# COMPACT_ATOMS: atom_id res chain seq x y z
N MET A 1 7.14 -11.35 69.90
CA MET A 1 6.57 -11.13 71.24
C MET A 1 5.13 -10.66 71.06
N SER A 2 4.24 -11.25 71.86
CA SER A 2 2.76 -11.27 71.92
C SER A 2 2.02 -9.93 71.64
N GLN A 3 0.73 -9.82 71.32
CA GLN A 3 -0.54 -10.54 71.63
C GLN A 3 -1.54 -10.30 70.46
N GLY A 4 -2.50 -11.16 70.08
CA GLY A 4 -3.77 -11.55 70.76
C GLY A 4 -4.86 -10.48 70.52
N GLY A 5 -6.12 -10.69 70.15
CA GLY A 5 -7.07 -11.79 69.92
C GLY A 5 -8.36 -11.14 69.33
N ASP A 6 -9.08 -11.76 68.40
CA ASP A 6 -10.22 -12.69 68.58
C ASP A 6 -11.58 -12.01 68.92
N GLY A 7 -12.66 -12.32 68.17
CA GLY A 7 -14.03 -11.94 68.54
C GLY A 7 -15.04 -11.63 67.41
N SER A 8 -15.62 -12.69 66.82
CA SER A 8 -16.84 -12.76 65.97
C SER A 8 -18.16 -12.33 66.70
N PRO A 9 -19.39 -12.71 66.25
CA PRO A 9 -20.16 -12.47 65.01
C PRO A 9 -21.61 -11.95 65.33
N VAL A 10 -22.54 -11.92 64.34
CA VAL A 10 -23.90 -12.53 64.38
C VAL A 10 -24.84 -11.97 63.28
N ASP A 11 -25.28 -12.90 62.42
CA ASP A 11 -26.58 -13.16 61.75
C ASP A 11 -27.70 -12.11 61.61
N LYS A 12 -28.37 -12.17 60.44
CA LYS A 12 -29.73 -12.75 60.20
C LYS A 12 -30.21 -12.39 58.79
N SER A 13 -30.28 -13.30 57.82
CA SER A 13 -31.29 -14.36 57.59
C SER A 13 -32.66 -13.86 57.10
N ASN A 14 -33.09 -14.33 55.92
CA ASN A 14 -34.39 -14.95 55.60
C ASN A 14 -34.80 -14.69 54.14
N SER A 15 -35.45 -15.57 53.38
CA SER A 15 -35.81 -16.99 53.52
C SER A 15 -36.64 -17.37 52.27
N CYS A 16 -36.27 -18.48 51.63
CA CYS A 16 -37.04 -19.54 50.94
C CYS A 16 -38.39 -19.29 50.23
N LYS A 17 -38.54 -19.87 49.02
CA LYS A 17 -39.34 -21.10 48.76
C LYS A 17 -39.39 -21.49 47.25
N GLU A 18 -39.07 -22.76 46.95
CA GLU A 18 -39.54 -23.50 45.75
C GLU A 18 -40.92 -24.13 46.02
N PRO A 19 -41.70 -24.50 44.98
CA PRO A 19 -41.71 -25.90 44.49
C PRO A 19 -42.01 -26.11 42.97
N SER A 20 -41.65 -27.27 42.40
CA SER A 20 -42.13 -27.80 41.09
C SER A 20 -43.38 -28.73 41.27
N PRO A 21 -43.94 -29.51 40.30
CA PRO A 21 -44.02 -29.49 38.80
C PRO A 21 -45.45 -29.80 38.24
N ARG A 22 -45.57 -30.04 36.90
CA ARG A 22 -46.70 -30.54 36.02
C ARG A 22 -47.40 -29.43 35.21
N GLY A 23 -47.71 -29.53 33.92
CA GLY A 23 -47.58 -30.54 32.86
C GLY A 23 -48.29 -30.02 31.58
N GLU A 24 -47.93 -30.56 30.39
CA GLU A 24 -48.65 -30.55 29.07
C GLU A 24 -49.05 -29.16 28.48
N SER A 25 -48.99 -28.79 27.20
CA SER A 25 -48.91 -29.43 25.87
C SER A 25 -48.58 -28.32 24.83
N ASP A 26 -48.06 -28.70 23.67
CA ASP A 26 -48.19 -28.07 22.34
C ASP A 26 -47.96 -26.56 22.15
N SER A 27 -46.90 -26.20 21.42
CA SER A 27 -47.02 -25.86 19.99
C SER A 27 -45.71 -25.26 19.45
N ASP A 28 -45.23 -25.87 18.37
CA ASP A 28 -44.23 -25.34 17.43
C ASP A 28 -44.56 -23.90 17.05
N LEU A 29 -43.70 -22.93 17.39
CA LEU A 29 -43.58 -21.62 16.72
C LEU A 29 -42.33 -20.84 17.20
N GLY A 30 -41.24 -21.55 17.54
CA GLY A 30 -40.03 -20.96 18.17
C GLY A 30 -38.78 -20.84 17.29
N SER A 31 -38.80 -21.32 16.04
CA SER A 31 -37.57 -21.48 15.25
C SER A 31 -37.37 -20.45 14.11
N GLN A 32 -38.38 -19.64 13.77
CA GLN A 32 -38.24 -18.63 12.70
C GLN A 32 -37.66 -17.29 13.21
N ASP A 33 -37.95 -16.89 14.45
CA ASP A 33 -37.55 -15.57 14.96
C ASP A 33 -36.07 -15.48 15.39
N ARG A 34 -35.45 -16.61 15.77
CA ARG A 34 -34.00 -16.66 16.00
C ARG A 34 -33.18 -16.62 14.71
N ILE A 35 -33.71 -17.13 13.60
CA ILE A 35 -33.04 -17.07 12.28
C ILE A 35 -33.15 -15.65 11.70
N ASN A 36 -34.23 -14.93 11.97
CA ASN A 36 -34.40 -13.54 11.55
C ASN A 36 -33.61 -12.52 12.41
N GLN A 37 -33.30 -12.84 13.67
CA GLN A 37 -32.44 -11.98 14.51
C GLN A 37 -30.94 -12.09 14.16
N VAL A 38 -30.46 -13.26 13.71
CA VAL A 38 -29.08 -13.42 13.22
C VAL A 38 -28.90 -12.78 11.84
N ARG A 39 -29.95 -12.72 11.00
CA ARG A 39 -29.92 -12.01 9.71
C ARG A 39 -29.92 -10.48 9.81
N LYS A 40 -30.32 -9.88 10.94
CA LYS A 40 -30.35 -8.42 11.12
C LYS A 40 -29.05 -7.79 11.62
N ILE A 41 -28.03 -8.58 11.95
CA ILE A 41 -26.69 -8.10 12.36
C ILE A 41 -25.63 -8.31 11.25
N SER A 42 -26.00 -8.93 10.12
CA SER A 42 -25.16 -8.93 8.92
C SER A 42 -25.40 -7.67 8.08
N ARG A 43 -24.99 -6.49 8.58
CA ARG A 43 -24.62 -5.41 7.65
C ARG A 43 -23.39 -5.93 6.91
N SER A 44 -23.51 -6.23 5.62
CA SER A 44 -22.38 -6.77 4.86
C SER A 44 -21.20 -5.80 4.98
N PRO A 45 -19.97 -6.30 5.25
CA PRO A 45 -18.76 -5.48 5.20
C PRO A 45 -18.66 -4.66 3.91
N LEU A 46 -19.21 -5.20 2.81
CA LEU A 46 -19.38 -4.56 1.52
C LEU A 46 -20.18 -3.25 1.56
N ARG A 47 -21.35 -3.21 2.22
CA ARG A 47 -22.15 -1.96 2.29
C ARG A 47 -21.48 -0.90 3.16
N ILE A 48 -20.75 -1.31 4.18
CA ILE A 48 -19.97 -0.40 5.03
C ILE A 48 -18.82 0.18 4.21
N LEU A 49 -18.04 -0.65 3.53
CA LEU A 49 -16.94 -0.25 2.66
C LEU A 49 -17.40 0.63 1.48
N GLU A 50 -18.49 0.28 0.81
CA GLU A 50 -19.10 1.08 -0.27
C GLU A 50 -19.58 2.45 0.24
N SER A 51 -20.16 2.50 1.44
CA SER A 51 -20.59 3.76 2.05
C SER A 51 -19.40 4.64 2.46
N GLU A 52 -18.31 4.04 2.93
CA GLU A 52 -17.06 4.72 3.27
C GLU A 52 -16.33 5.23 2.02
N ILE A 53 -16.27 4.44 0.95
CA ILE A 53 -15.71 4.85 -0.35
C ILE A 53 -16.50 6.01 -0.95
N SER A 54 -17.83 5.93 -0.87
CA SER A 54 -18.73 6.98 -1.36
C SER A 54 -18.61 8.25 -0.50
N SER A 55 -18.43 8.10 0.81
CA SER A 55 -18.16 9.20 1.74
C SER A 55 -16.81 9.87 1.47
N ALA A 56 -15.74 9.10 1.28
CA ALA A 56 -14.41 9.62 0.96
C ALA A 56 -14.38 10.35 -0.39
N ARG A 57 -15.03 9.78 -1.43
CA ARG A 57 -15.22 10.45 -2.73
C ARG A 57 -16.08 11.71 -2.61
N GLY A 58 -17.11 11.68 -1.77
CA GLY A 58 -17.97 12.83 -1.47
C GLY A 58 -17.23 13.96 -0.75
N SER A 59 -16.39 13.64 0.24
CA SER A 59 -15.54 14.57 0.96
C SER A 59 -14.45 15.16 0.05
N ALA A 60 -13.79 14.35 -0.80
CA ALA A 60 -12.84 14.83 -1.80
C ALA A 60 -13.48 15.81 -2.80
N ARG A 61 -14.67 15.49 -3.31
CA ARG A 61 -15.44 16.40 -4.19
C ARG A 61 -15.90 17.67 -3.47
N THR A 62 -16.15 17.60 -2.16
CA THR A 62 -16.51 18.77 -1.34
C THR A 62 -15.30 19.66 -1.08
N LEU A 63 -14.12 19.08 -0.87
CA LEU A 63 -12.84 19.79 -0.77
C LEU A 63 -12.50 20.54 -2.07
N LEU A 64 -12.82 19.97 -3.24
CA LEU A 64 -12.66 20.61 -4.55
C LEU A 64 -13.70 21.71 -4.83
N ARG A 65 -14.84 21.74 -4.11
CA ARG A 65 -15.85 22.81 -4.21
C ARG A 65 -15.53 24.04 -3.37
N VAL A 66 -14.63 23.92 -2.40
CA VAL A 66 -14.06 25.09 -1.73
C VAL A 66 -13.10 25.72 -2.73
N LYS A 67 -13.57 26.72 -3.51
CA LYS A 67 -12.64 27.64 -4.18
C LYS A 67 -11.71 28.19 -3.10
N PRO A 68 -10.40 27.91 -3.12
CA PRO A 68 -9.49 28.49 -2.15
C PRO A 68 -9.62 30.00 -2.25
N VAL A 69 -9.92 30.63 -1.11
CA VAL A 69 -10.24 32.07 -1.00
C VAL A 69 -9.06 32.95 -1.46
N ASN A 70 -7.90 32.39 -1.80
CA ASN A 70 -6.67 33.10 -2.12
C ASN A 70 -5.84 32.48 -3.26
N PHE A 71 -6.44 31.87 -4.29
CA PHE A 71 -5.65 31.44 -5.47
C PHE A 71 -4.94 32.59 -6.19
N HIS A 72 -5.48 33.81 -6.13
CA HIS A 72 -4.85 35.00 -6.69
C HIS A 72 -3.71 35.59 -5.82
N ALA A 73 -3.55 35.10 -4.59
CA ALA A 73 -2.52 35.57 -3.65
C ALA A 73 -1.35 34.59 -3.49
N LEU A 74 -1.40 33.42 -4.15
CA LEU A 74 -0.16 32.71 -4.44
C LEU A 74 0.56 33.53 -5.51
N PRO A 75 1.79 34.03 -5.27
CA PRO A 75 2.67 34.36 -6.37
C PRO A 75 3.07 33.01 -6.99
N LEU A 76 2.17 32.45 -7.79
CA LEU A 76 2.49 31.60 -8.91
C LEU A 76 3.13 32.56 -9.91
N ASP A 77 4.38 32.93 -9.62
CA ASP A 77 5.19 33.73 -10.54
C ASP A 77 5.28 32.89 -11.82
N ALA A 78 4.52 33.33 -12.82
CA ALA A 78 4.26 32.65 -14.08
C ALA A 78 5.51 32.61 -14.99
N THR A 79 6.67 32.93 -14.43
CA THR A 79 7.93 33.15 -15.15
C THR A 79 8.89 31.97 -15.05
N MET A 80 8.58 30.93 -14.26
CA MET A 80 9.43 29.73 -14.11
C MET A 80 8.76 28.41 -14.49
N VAL A 81 7.49 28.43 -14.92
CA VAL A 81 6.74 27.24 -15.36
C VAL A 81 6.05 27.56 -16.68
N GLU A 82 6.84 27.71 -17.74
CA GLU A 82 6.31 27.61 -19.10
C GLU A 82 5.90 26.15 -19.36
N ASP A 83 4.76 26.01 -20.02
CA ASP A 83 4.06 24.82 -20.53
C ASP A 83 3.13 24.01 -19.59
N ASP A 84 1.83 24.20 -19.82
CA ASP A 84 0.73 23.25 -19.57
C ASP A 84 0.73 22.56 -18.20
N LEU A 85 0.60 23.31 -17.11
CA LEU A 85 0.21 22.71 -15.84
C LEU A 85 -1.03 23.38 -15.28
N ASN A 86 -2.02 22.55 -14.97
CA ASN A 86 -3.13 22.92 -14.10
C ASN A 86 -2.81 22.37 -12.69
N PRO A 87 -2.32 23.19 -11.74
CA PRO A 87 -2.08 22.75 -10.36
C PRO A 87 -3.30 22.05 -9.74
N LEU A 88 -4.51 22.39 -10.18
CA LEU A 88 -5.74 21.72 -9.77
C LEU A 88 -5.76 20.25 -10.18
N ALA A 89 -5.29 19.90 -11.38
CA ALA A 89 -5.24 18.52 -11.84
C ALA A 89 -4.23 17.68 -11.05
N THR A 90 -3.09 18.25 -10.67
CA THR A 90 -2.11 17.59 -9.79
C THR A 90 -2.66 17.37 -8.39
N ILE A 91 -3.32 18.38 -7.82
CA ILE A 91 -4.00 18.25 -6.52
C ILE A 91 -5.11 17.21 -6.63
N GLN A 92 -5.88 17.23 -7.70
CA GLN A 92 -6.94 16.25 -7.93
C GLN A 92 -6.37 14.83 -8.00
N PHE A 93 -5.27 14.60 -8.72
CA PHE A 93 -4.59 13.30 -8.71
C PHE A 93 -4.17 12.88 -7.29
N PHE A 94 -3.50 13.78 -6.55
CA PHE A 94 -3.05 13.49 -5.19
C PHE A 94 -4.22 13.13 -4.26
N VAL A 95 -5.33 13.86 -4.37
CA VAL A 95 -6.48 13.75 -3.46
C VAL A 95 -7.48 12.66 -3.87
N GLU A 96 -7.64 12.39 -5.17
CA GLU A 96 -8.64 11.45 -5.67
C GLU A 96 -8.08 10.07 -6.00
N ILE A 97 -6.78 9.98 -6.30
CA ILE A 97 -6.15 8.73 -6.75
C ILE A 97 -5.13 8.24 -5.72
N TYR A 98 -4.17 9.09 -5.34
CA TYR A 98 -3.09 8.66 -4.44
C TYR A 98 -3.57 8.50 -2.97
N CYS A 99 -4.07 9.58 -2.35
CA CYS A 99 -4.55 9.56 -0.96
C CYS A 99 -5.67 8.53 -0.71
N PRO A 100 -6.71 8.40 -1.55
CA PRO A 100 -7.79 7.46 -1.30
C PRO A 100 -7.33 6.01 -1.37
N SER A 101 -6.38 5.71 -2.25
CA SER A 101 -5.82 4.36 -2.33
C SER A 101 -5.00 4.02 -1.10
N MET A 102 -4.20 4.97 -0.60
CA MET A 102 -3.49 4.79 0.68
C MET A 102 -4.48 4.59 1.85
N LEU A 103 -5.55 5.37 1.91
CA LEU A 103 -6.55 5.33 3.00
C LEU A 103 -7.44 4.07 3.03
N ARG A 104 -7.43 3.24 1.98
CA ARG A 104 -8.28 2.03 1.88
C ARG A 104 -7.67 0.80 2.53
N HIS A 105 -6.36 0.75 2.71
CA HIS A 105 -5.71 -0.39 3.36
C HIS A 105 -6.02 -0.39 4.86
N PRO A 106 -6.53 -1.48 5.45
CA PRO A 106 -6.89 -1.62 6.86
C PRO A 106 -5.80 -1.22 7.85
N THR A 107 -4.52 -1.43 7.55
CA THR A 107 -3.40 -0.91 8.38
C THR A 107 -3.25 0.59 8.30
N PHE A 108 -3.63 1.18 7.17
CA PHE A 108 -3.73 2.64 7.00
C PHE A 108 -5.10 3.19 7.40
N ARG A 109 -6.05 2.34 7.84
CA ARG A 109 -7.01 2.75 8.88
C ARG A 109 -6.25 2.89 10.19
N LEU A 110 -5.26 3.80 10.20
CA LEU A 110 -4.64 4.45 11.33
C LEU A 110 -5.70 4.65 12.41
N GLU A 111 -5.81 3.68 13.32
CA GLU A 111 -6.88 3.51 14.31
C GLU A 111 -8.15 4.36 14.06
N SER A 112 -8.86 4.22 12.94
CA SER A 112 -10.07 5.01 12.62
C SER A 112 -9.99 6.55 12.73
N ARG A 113 -8.84 7.16 13.06
CA ARG A 113 -8.69 8.56 13.49
C ARG A 113 -8.04 9.47 12.44
N ASP A 114 -7.22 8.92 11.54
CA ASP A 114 -6.44 9.77 10.62
C ASP A 114 -6.99 9.89 9.17
N SER A 115 -7.91 9.03 8.74
CA SER A 115 -8.67 9.28 7.48
C SER A 115 -9.57 10.51 7.62
N VAL A 116 -10.11 10.73 8.82
CA VAL A 116 -10.76 11.98 9.23
C VAL A 116 -9.75 13.12 9.28
N PHE A 117 -8.52 12.87 9.75
CA PHE A 117 -7.47 13.89 9.79
C PHE A 117 -7.10 14.42 8.39
N ILE A 118 -6.78 13.56 7.42
CA ILE A 118 -6.47 14.02 6.05
C ILE A 118 -7.69 14.73 5.45
N SER A 119 -8.88 14.14 5.52
CA SER A 119 -10.09 14.79 4.96
C SER A 119 -10.43 16.13 5.61
N THR A 120 -10.14 16.32 6.91
CA THR A 120 -10.43 17.57 7.64
C THR A 120 -9.33 18.61 7.48
N ASN A 121 -8.07 18.20 7.40
CA ASN A 121 -6.92 19.11 7.45
C ASN A 121 -6.27 19.36 6.09
N LEU A 122 -6.54 18.54 5.07
CA LEU A 122 -5.96 18.72 3.74
C LEU A 122 -6.23 20.11 3.16
N SER A 123 -7.45 20.66 3.32
CA SER A 123 -7.74 22.02 2.88
C SER A 123 -6.88 23.08 3.59
N ALA A 124 -6.70 22.94 4.91
CA ALA A 124 -5.87 23.85 5.70
C ALA A 124 -4.37 23.69 5.36
N MET A 125 -3.91 22.46 5.17
CA MET A 125 -2.54 22.14 4.73
C MET A 125 -2.25 22.76 3.35
N MET A 126 -3.20 22.67 2.42
CA MET A 126 -3.05 23.22 1.07
C MET A 126 -3.19 24.76 1.01
N GLN A 127 -3.55 25.42 2.11
CA GLN A 127 -3.49 26.88 2.23
C GLN A 127 -2.08 27.38 2.60
N ASP A 128 -1.24 26.53 3.19
CA ASP A 128 0.16 26.89 3.46
C ASP A 128 0.99 26.77 2.17
N PRO A 129 1.65 27.86 1.70
CA PRO A 129 2.41 27.83 0.45
C PRO A 129 3.56 26.82 0.42
N LEU A 130 4.20 26.55 1.56
CA LEU A 130 5.32 25.61 1.66
C LEU A 130 4.82 24.17 1.59
N ILE A 131 3.76 23.85 2.35
CA ILE A 131 3.15 22.52 2.30
C ILE A 131 2.61 22.28 0.89
N THR A 132 1.92 23.25 0.29
CA THR A 132 1.43 23.13 -1.09
C THR A 132 2.55 22.90 -2.09
N ALA A 133 3.66 23.66 -2.02
CA ALA A 133 4.76 23.48 -2.95
C ALA A 133 5.42 22.10 -2.82
N THR A 134 5.61 21.60 -1.59
CA THR A 134 6.19 20.27 -1.35
C THR A 134 5.25 19.14 -1.75
N SER A 135 3.96 19.24 -1.40
CA SER A 135 2.94 18.27 -1.83
C SER A 135 2.82 18.22 -3.35
N LEU A 136 2.89 19.37 -4.04
CA LEU A 136 2.88 19.41 -5.50
C LEU A 136 4.15 18.80 -6.10
N ALA A 137 5.32 19.09 -5.54
CA ALA A 137 6.57 18.45 -5.98
C ALA A 137 6.47 16.92 -5.89
N PHE A 138 5.96 16.41 -4.78
CA PHE A 138 5.74 14.98 -4.56
C PHE A 138 4.69 14.40 -5.52
N ALA A 139 3.51 15.01 -5.59
CA ALA A 139 2.41 14.57 -6.44
C ALA A 139 2.79 14.57 -7.93
N VAL A 140 3.50 15.59 -8.43
CA VAL A 140 4.03 15.58 -9.79
C VAL A 140 5.05 14.48 -9.95
N ARG A 141 5.96 14.27 -8.97
CA ARG A 141 6.99 13.25 -9.09
C ARG A 141 6.41 11.84 -9.27
N ILE A 142 5.36 11.49 -8.54
CA ILE A 142 4.71 10.17 -8.64
C ILE A 142 3.78 10.03 -9.86
N HIS A 143 3.35 11.14 -10.47
CA HIS A 143 2.39 11.16 -11.58
C HIS A 143 3.05 11.37 -12.95
N ASP A 144 4.23 11.97 -13.00
CA ASP A 144 4.89 12.33 -14.24
C ASP A 144 5.96 11.30 -14.64
N LYS A 145 6.20 11.17 -15.95
CA LYS A 145 7.21 10.26 -16.47
C LYS A 145 8.59 10.87 -16.25
N ARG A 146 9.49 10.11 -15.62
CA ARG A 146 10.87 10.52 -15.30
C ARG A 146 10.89 11.78 -14.41
N GLN A 147 12.07 12.32 -14.14
CA GLN A 147 12.24 13.55 -13.38
C GLN A 147 11.80 14.75 -14.22
N SER A 148 10.52 15.10 -14.16
CA SER A 148 10.00 16.20 -14.96
C SER A 148 10.50 17.55 -14.45
N ARG A 149 10.76 18.49 -15.38
CA ARG A 149 11.14 19.88 -15.03
C ARG A 149 10.15 20.51 -14.05
N LYS A 150 8.89 20.06 -14.08
CA LYS A 150 7.79 20.48 -13.22
C LYS A 150 7.99 20.03 -11.77
N ALA A 151 8.31 18.76 -11.53
CA ALA A 151 8.67 18.27 -10.20
C ALA A 151 9.88 19.04 -9.63
N VAL A 152 10.91 19.25 -10.46
CA VAL A 152 12.10 20.03 -10.07
C VAL A 152 11.75 21.49 -9.76
N GLY A 153 10.86 22.11 -10.54
CA GLY A 153 10.40 23.48 -10.33
C GLY A 153 9.70 23.66 -8.98
N TYR A 154 8.74 22.79 -8.65
CA TYR A 154 8.07 22.82 -7.34
C TYR A 154 9.03 22.49 -6.19
N TYR A 155 9.93 21.52 -6.39
CA TYR A 155 10.97 21.18 -5.41
C TYR A 155 11.85 22.39 -5.09
N ARG A 156 12.39 23.08 -6.10
CA ARG A 156 13.19 24.31 -5.91
C ARG A 156 12.39 25.42 -5.23
N LYS A 157 11.13 25.62 -5.62
CA LYS A 157 10.24 26.61 -4.99
C LYS A 157 10.03 26.28 -3.51
N ALA A 158 9.82 25.01 -3.18
CA ALA A 158 9.68 24.56 -1.80
C ALA A 158 10.95 24.83 -0.98
N LEU A 159 12.15 24.57 -1.51
CA LEU A 159 13.40 24.89 -0.81
C LEU A 159 13.54 26.39 -0.51
N VAL A 160 13.15 27.27 -1.44
CA VAL A 160 13.16 28.73 -1.21
C VAL A 160 12.18 29.12 -0.09
N LEU A 161 10.96 28.59 -0.12
CA LEU A 161 9.94 28.83 0.91
C LEU A 161 10.38 28.28 2.28
N LEU A 162 11.02 27.12 2.29
CA LEU A 162 11.54 26.46 3.49
C LEU A 162 12.62 27.33 4.13
N ARG A 163 13.61 27.78 3.35
CA ARG A 163 14.66 28.69 3.84
C ARG A 163 14.06 29.96 4.45
N LYS A 164 13.15 30.62 3.72
CA LYS A 164 12.48 31.84 4.21
C LYS A 164 11.74 31.61 5.53
N ARG A 165 11.15 30.43 5.72
CA ARG A 165 10.42 30.11 6.97
C ARG A 165 11.34 29.76 8.12
N LEU A 166 12.44 29.07 7.85
CA LEU A 166 13.48 28.82 8.86
C LEU A 166 14.10 30.13 9.36
N GLU A 167 14.21 31.14 8.48
CA GLU A 167 14.72 32.48 8.82
C GLU A 167 13.71 33.33 9.61
N SER A 168 12.41 33.03 9.56
CA SER A 168 11.38 33.90 10.15
C SER A 168 11.21 33.75 11.67
N ASN A 169 11.97 32.87 12.33
CA ASN A 169 11.90 32.57 13.77
C ASN A 169 10.48 32.22 14.30
N ASP A 170 9.55 31.87 13.42
CA ASP A 170 8.17 31.56 13.78
C ASP A 170 8.07 30.13 14.31
N ARG A 171 8.02 29.99 15.64
CA ARG A 171 7.91 28.69 16.32
C ARG A 171 6.60 27.96 16.00
N SER A 172 5.54 28.67 15.62
CA SER A 172 4.25 28.07 15.28
C SER A 172 4.27 27.30 13.96
N SER A 173 5.28 27.55 13.11
CA SER A 173 5.44 26.91 11.81
C SER A 173 6.12 25.52 11.83
N THR A 174 6.51 25.04 13.01
CA THR A 174 7.33 23.83 13.16
C THR A 174 6.69 22.58 12.53
N ASP A 175 5.39 22.36 12.74
CA ASP A 175 4.68 21.21 12.18
C ASP A 175 4.58 21.30 10.64
N ALA A 176 4.38 22.50 10.10
CA ALA A 176 4.37 22.74 8.65
C ALA A 176 5.73 22.48 8.02
N ILE A 177 6.82 22.89 8.69
CA ILE A 177 8.19 22.60 8.25
C ILE A 177 8.45 21.09 8.26
N MET A 178 8.16 20.39 9.36
CA MET A 178 8.39 18.95 9.46
C MET A 178 7.63 18.16 8.39
N LEU A 179 6.36 18.48 8.18
CA LEU A 179 5.56 17.87 7.12
C LEU A 179 6.15 18.14 5.73
N SER A 180 6.64 19.36 5.50
CA SER A 180 7.27 19.74 4.23
C SER A 180 8.57 18.98 3.99
N LEU A 181 9.36 18.75 5.04
CA LEU A 181 10.56 17.92 4.99
C LEU A 181 10.24 16.45 4.65
N ILE A 182 9.14 15.90 5.17
CA ILE A 182 8.66 14.54 4.81
C ILE A 182 8.39 14.43 3.30
N HIS A 183 7.69 15.39 2.71
CA HIS A 183 7.43 15.40 1.27
C HIS A 183 8.72 15.62 0.45
N LEU A 184 9.65 16.47 0.91
CA LEU A 184 10.93 16.68 0.23
C LEU A 184 11.79 15.42 0.23
N MET A 185 11.86 14.70 1.36
CA MET A 185 12.52 13.38 1.43
C MET A 185 11.90 12.39 0.45
N ALA A 186 10.57 12.37 0.33
CA ALA A 186 9.89 11.51 -0.63
C ALA A 186 10.26 11.85 -2.08
N VAL A 187 10.29 13.14 -2.43
CA VAL A 187 10.71 13.60 -3.76
C VAL A 187 12.14 13.19 -4.06
N GLU A 188 13.06 13.38 -3.11
CA GLU A 188 14.48 13.05 -3.26
C GLU A 188 14.73 11.54 -3.32
N ALA A 189 14.07 10.74 -2.49
CA ALA A 189 14.21 9.28 -2.53
C ALA A 189 13.71 8.69 -3.85
N LEU A 190 12.74 9.35 -4.49
CA LEU A 190 12.22 8.99 -5.80
C LEU A 190 13.00 9.64 -6.96
N SER A 191 13.99 10.50 -6.69
CA SER A 191 14.71 11.24 -7.75
C SER A 191 16.21 11.12 -7.55
N GLU A 192 16.88 10.44 -8.48
CA GLU A 192 18.31 10.11 -8.38
C GLU A 192 19.22 11.35 -8.18
N ASP A 193 18.82 12.53 -8.69
CA ASP A 193 19.67 13.73 -8.72
C ASP A 193 19.23 14.89 -7.81
N LEU A 194 18.15 14.77 -7.00
CA LEU A 194 17.59 15.94 -6.29
C LEU A 194 18.13 16.22 -4.90
N GLY A 195 18.95 15.35 -4.32
CA GLY A 195 19.51 15.57 -2.99
C GLY A 195 19.60 14.28 -2.19
N SER A 196 19.71 14.42 -0.87
CA SER A 196 19.80 13.29 0.05
C SER A 196 18.72 13.38 1.13
N PRO A 197 17.78 12.42 1.18
CA PRO A 197 16.74 12.37 2.21
C PRO A 197 17.29 12.38 3.64
N LEU A 198 18.51 11.83 3.84
CA LEU A 198 19.20 11.80 5.14
C LEU A 198 19.42 13.20 5.74
N GLN A 199 19.67 14.20 4.90
CA GLN A 199 19.91 15.57 5.38
C GLN A 199 18.65 16.17 6.02
N HIS A 200 17.48 15.93 5.42
CA HIS A 200 16.20 16.38 5.96
C HIS A 200 15.82 15.61 7.22
N LEU A 201 16.08 14.30 7.27
CA LEU A 201 15.87 13.50 8.49
C LEU A 201 16.68 14.04 9.67
N GLY A 202 17.98 14.31 9.45
CA GLY A 202 18.84 14.91 10.47
C GLY A 202 18.37 16.32 10.89
N ALA A 203 17.79 17.10 9.98
CA ALA A 203 17.18 18.39 10.32
C ALA A 203 15.94 18.22 11.21
N MET A 204 15.06 17.26 10.90
CA MET A 204 13.89 16.96 11.72
C MET A 204 14.28 16.50 13.13
N HIS A 205 15.28 15.65 13.28
CA HIS A 205 15.79 15.24 14.61
C HIS A 205 16.23 16.43 15.45
N ARG A 206 17.01 17.35 14.86
CA ARG A 206 17.42 18.58 15.56
C ARG A 206 16.22 19.43 15.96
N MET A 207 15.21 19.56 15.08
CA MET A 207 13.99 20.31 15.40
C MET A 207 13.20 19.67 16.53
N ILE A 208 13.08 18.34 16.58
CA ILE A 208 12.45 17.61 17.68
C ILE A 208 13.24 17.82 18.98
N GLN A 209 14.57 17.75 18.94
CA GLN A 209 15.42 18.00 20.11
C GLN A 209 15.22 19.41 20.68
N MET A 210 15.07 20.43 19.84
CA MET A 210 14.85 21.81 20.27
C MET A 210 13.43 22.07 20.78
N ARG A 211 12.42 21.41 20.19
CA ARG A 211 11.00 21.62 20.50
C ARG A 211 10.51 20.78 21.68
N GLY A 212 11.04 19.57 21.82
CA GLY A 212 10.45 18.49 22.62
C GLY A 212 9.69 17.48 21.77
N GLU A 213 9.29 16.38 22.43
CA GLU A 213 8.70 15.21 21.78
C GLU A 213 7.38 15.50 21.06
N LEU A 214 7.18 14.86 19.91
CA LEU A 214 5.91 14.88 19.17
C LEU A 214 4.85 14.05 19.87
N ARG A 215 3.62 14.57 19.91
CA ARG A 215 2.44 13.83 20.38
C ARG A 215 2.19 12.61 19.49
N SER A 216 1.60 11.56 20.06
CA SER A 216 1.21 10.35 19.34
C SER A 216 -0.10 10.45 18.55
N SER A 217 -0.77 11.61 18.57
CA SER A 217 -2.08 11.80 17.94
C SER A 217 -2.16 13.07 17.10
N GLY A 218 -3.12 13.11 16.17
CA GLY A 218 -3.34 14.23 15.26
C GLY A 218 -2.18 14.45 14.29
N LEU A 219 -1.98 15.69 13.81
CA LEU A 219 -0.91 16.04 12.86
C LEU A 219 0.48 15.61 13.35
N GLN A 220 0.75 15.76 14.64
CA GLN A 220 2.05 15.39 15.21
C GLN A 220 2.24 13.88 15.28
N GLY A 221 1.18 13.12 15.55
CA GLY A 221 1.21 11.65 15.45
C GLY A 221 1.49 11.19 14.04
N TYR A 222 0.82 11.80 13.06
CA TYR A 222 1.06 11.57 11.64
C TYR A 222 2.51 11.87 11.23
N ILE A 223 3.05 13.04 11.62
CA ILE A 223 4.46 13.40 11.37
C ILE A 223 5.40 12.38 12.05
N LYS A 224 5.12 11.99 13.30
CA LYS A 224 5.94 11.04 14.07
C LYS A 224 5.99 9.67 13.39
N ALA A 225 4.86 9.15 12.93
CA ALA A 225 4.79 7.88 12.19
C ALA A 225 5.59 7.93 10.89
N HIS A 226 5.48 9.03 10.14
CA HIS A 226 6.28 9.20 8.93
C HIS A 226 7.78 9.31 9.21
N ILE A 227 8.20 10.02 10.26
CA ILE A 227 9.61 10.10 10.64
C ILE A 227 10.15 8.71 10.96
N ARG A 228 9.43 7.91 11.77
CA ARG A 228 9.82 6.53 12.08
C ARG A 228 9.87 5.63 10.83
N SER A 229 8.92 5.84 9.92
CA SER A 229 8.89 5.16 8.63
C SER A 229 10.15 5.43 7.80
N TRP A 230 10.57 6.70 7.74
CA TRP A 230 11.78 7.14 7.07
C TRP A 230 13.06 6.70 7.80
N GLU A 231 13.09 6.70 9.14
CA GLU A 231 14.23 6.21 9.91
C GLU A 231 14.53 4.75 9.61
N LEU A 232 13.49 3.90 9.60
CA LEU A 232 13.65 2.49 9.32
C LEU A 232 14.05 2.25 7.86
N PHE A 233 13.43 2.97 6.92
CA PHE A 233 13.79 2.88 5.51
C PHE A 233 15.22 3.34 5.26
N LEU A 234 15.59 4.54 5.70
CA LEU A 234 16.92 5.07 5.44
C LEU A 234 17.99 4.32 6.23
N GLY A 235 17.68 3.86 7.44
CA GLY A 235 18.53 2.99 8.22
C GLY A 235 18.72 1.60 7.58
N GLY A 236 17.77 1.10 6.81
CA GLY A 236 17.91 -0.17 6.06
C GLY A 236 18.50 0.00 4.66
N ALA A 237 18.14 1.08 3.96
CA ALA A 237 18.53 1.33 2.58
C ALA A 237 19.91 2.00 2.45
N TYR A 238 20.29 2.82 3.44
CA TYR A 238 21.53 3.62 3.43
C TYR A 238 22.42 3.40 4.67
N ALA A 239 22.13 2.42 5.54
CA ALA A 239 23.19 1.94 6.42
C ALA A 239 24.36 1.46 5.56
N GLU A 240 25.60 1.74 5.99
CA GLU A 240 26.76 1.06 5.42
C GLU A 240 26.47 -0.44 5.53
N PRO A 241 26.23 -1.13 4.40
CA PRO A 241 25.93 -2.53 4.48
C PRO A 241 27.18 -3.20 5.01
N ASP A 242 27.00 -4.12 5.95
CA ASP A 242 28.07 -5.03 6.33
C ASP A 242 28.71 -5.57 5.03
N PRO A 243 30.05 -5.60 4.88
CA PRO A 243 30.71 -6.13 3.69
C PRO A 243 30.15 -7.49 3.24
N ASP A 244 29.68 -8.30 4.18
CA ASP A 244 29.03 -9.58 3.91
C ASP A 244 27.60 -9.41 3.35
N GLN A 245 26.86 -8.38 3.79
CA GLN A 245 25.52 -8.04 3.27
C GLN A 245 25.54 -7.40 1.88
N VAL A 246 26.63 -6.70 1.50
CA VAL A 246 26.79 -6.14 0.13
C VAL A 246 26.73 -7.25 -0.93
N ARG A 247 27.23 -8.46 -0.61
CA ARG A 247 27.17 -9.61 -1.51
C ARG A 247 25.79 -10.24 -1.59
N ILE A 248 25.00 -10.11 -0.53
CA ILE A 248 23.73 -10.80 -0.35
C ILE A 248 22.55 -9.97 -0.89
N PHE A 249 22.66 -8.64 -0.85
CA PHE A 249 21.56 -7.73 -1.17
C PHE A 249 21.89 -6.74 -2.31
N PRO A 250 20.89 -6.21 -3.03
CA PRO A 250 21.07 -5.56 -4.32
C PRO A 250 21.59 -4.10 -4.25
N TYR A 251 22.42 -3.77 -3.25
CA TYR A 251 22.97 -2.43 -3.01
C TYR A 251 24.10 -2.03 -3.99
N GLY A 252 24.67 -2.99 -4.73
CA GLY A 252 25.87 -2.81 -5.55
C GLY A 252 25.74 -3.35 -6.98
N SER A 253 26.82 -3.93 -7.51
CA SER A 253 26.78 -4.63 -8.80
C SER A 253 25.86 -5.84 -8.71
N LEU A 254 25.03 -6.03 -9.73
CA LEU A 254 24.20 -7.21 -9.87
C LEU A 254 25.00 -8.30 -10.58
N ASP A 255 25.22 -9.42 -9.88
CA ASP A 255 26.02 -10.53 -10.38
C ASP A 255 25.10 -11.59 -10.96
N TYR A 256 25.18 -11.79 -12.28
CA TYR A 256 24.36 -12.76 -12.99
C TYR A 256 25.07 -14.12 -13.02
N PRO A 257 24.46 -15.18 -12.47
CA PRO A 257 25.09 -16.49 -12.44
C PRO A 257 25.22 -17.06 -13.85
N THR A 258 26.17 -17.98 -14.02
CA THR A 258 26.38 -18.71 -15.28
C THR A 258 26.40 -20.21 -15.01
N HIS A 259 26.08 -21.01 -16.03
CA HIS A 259 26.09 -22.46 -15.92
C HIS A 259 27.52 -23.02 -16.04
N PRO A 260 27.85 -24.10 -15.31
CA PRO A 260 27.04 -24.73 -14.25
C PRO A 260 27.03 -23.87 -12.98
N PHE A 261 25.92 -23.89 -12.25
CA PHE A 261 25.83 -23.19 -10.96
C PHE A 261 26.73 -23.81 -9.90
N ASP A 262 27.20 -22.97 -8.98
CA ASP A 262 27.87 -23.46 -7.79
C ASP A 262 26.90 -24.26 -6.89
N PRO A 263 27.42 -25.11 -5.97
CA PRO A 263 26.57 -25.94 -5.12
C PRO A 263 25.66 -25.13 -4.18
N GLU A 264 26.08 -23.94 -3.76
CA GLU A 264 25.34 -23.11 -2.81
C GLU A 264 24.11 -22.48 -3.48
N LEU A 265 24.30 -21.86 -4.64
CA LEU A 265 23.22 -21.34 -5.48
C LEU A 265 22.28 -22.47 -5.91
N SER A 266 22.80 -23.63 -6.28
CA SER A 266 21.96 -24.80 -6.61
C SER A 266 21.04 -25.19 -5.44
N LEU A 267 21.55 -25.14 -4.20
CA LEU A 267 20.75 -25.40 -3.00
C LEU A 267 19.70 -24.29 -2.79
N THR A 268 20.05 -23.02 -2.96
CA THR A 268 19.09 -21.91 -2.86
C THR A 268 17.98 -22.02 -3.90
N LEU A 269 18.33 -22.31 -5.16
CA LEU A 269 17.38 -22.51 -6.26
C LEU A 269 16.39 -23.65 -5.96
N SER A 270 16.86 -24.74 -5.34
CA SER A 270 16.01 -25.88 -4.98
C SER A 270 14.95 -25.57 -3.92
N ARG A 271 15.09 -24.45 -3.19
CA ARG A 271 14.17 -24.00 -2.14
C ARG A 271 13.21 -22.91 -2.60
N LEU A 272 13.38 -22.40 -3.83
CA LEU A 272 12.46 -21.41 -4.37
C LEU A 272 11.09 -22.04 -4.68
N PRO A 273 10.00 -21.26 -4.63
CA PRO A 273 8.72 -21.70 -5.18
C PRO A 273 8.88 -22.08 -6.65
N SER A 274 8.15 -23.11 -7.08
CA SER A 274 8.33 -23.72 -8.40
C SER A 274 8.19 -22.73 -9.55
N GLY A 275 7.29 -21.73 -9.43
CA GLY A 275 7.10 -20.70 -10.44
C GLY A 275 8.35 -19.83 -10.68
N PHE A 276 9.22 -19.67 -9.68
CA PHE A 276 10.46 -18.87 -9.82
C PHE A 276 11.66 -19.69 -10.28
N ILE A 277 11.61 -21.02 -10.23
CA ILE A 277 12.76 -21.87 -10.57
C ILE A 277 13.15 -21.65 -12.03
N GLU A 278 12.21 -21.77 -12.98
CA GLU A 278 12.53 -21.59 -14.40
C GLU A 278 13.10 -20.20 -14.70
N LEU A 279 12.53 -19.17 -14.06
CA LEU A 279 12.98 -17.79 -14.20
C LEU A 279 14.42 -17.63 -13.71
N ALA A 280 14.75 -18.20 -12.54
CA ALA A 280 16.10 -18.15 -11.98
C ALA A 280 17.12 -18.99 -12.77
N MET A 281 16.73 -20.19 -13.23
CA MET A 281 17.55 -21.08 -14.06
C MET A 281 17.95 -20.44 -15.40
N SER A 282 17.16 -19.48 -15.89
CA SER A 282 17.46 -18.74 -17.12
C SER A 282 18.65 -17.77 -17.01
N CYS A 283 19.27 -17.63 -15.83
CA CYS A 283 20.38 -16.71 -15.57
C CYS A 283 20.04 -15.24 -15.82
N ARG A 284 18.75 -14.88 -15.75
CA ARG A 284 18.24 -13.51 -15.90
C ARG A 284 17.89 -12.84 -14.58
N LEU A 285 17.97 -13.57 -13.48
CA LEU A 285 17.95 -13.01 -12.14
C LEU A 285 19.37 -13.01 -11.62
N SER A 286 19.83 -11.87 -11.13
CA SER A 286 21.07 -11.78 -10.38
C SER A 286 20.99 -12.58 -9.08
N THR A 287 22.14 -13.01 -8.57
CA THR A 287 22.24 -13.75 -7.32
C THR A 287 21.58 -12.98 -6.17
N GLN A 288 21.75 -11.66 -6.13
CA GLN A 288 21.14 -10.79 -5.13
C GLN A 288 19.61 -10.83 -5.22
N VAL A 289 19.04 -10.74 -6.42
CA VAL A 289 17.58 -10.82 -6.62
C VAL A 289 17.05 -12.20 -6.26
N ILE A 290 17.78 -13.27 -6.56
CA ILE A 290 17.42 -14.64 -6.15
C ILE A 290 17.32 -14.73 -4.62
N GLN A 291 18.23 -14.11 -3.88
CA GLN A 291 18.17 -14.07 -2.40
C GLN A 291 16.97 -13.27 -1.88
N VAL A 292 16.58 -12.19 -2.57
CA VAL A 292 15.36 -11.44 -2.23
C VAL A 292 14.11 -12.30 -2.45
N VAL A 293 14.04 -13.08 -3.54
CA VAL A 293 12.94 -14.04 -3.75
C VAL A 293 12.92 -15.12 -2.67
N HIS A 294 14.08 -15.67 -2.30
CA HIS A 294 14.18 -16.64 -1.21
C HIS A 294 13.71 -16.06 0.14
N THR A 295 14.10 -14.81 0.44
CA THR A 295 13.63 -14.08 1.63
C THR A 295 12.12 -13.87 1.59
N SER A 296 11.57 -13.53 0.42
CA SER A 296 10.12 -13.38 0.21
C SER A 296 9.39 -14.71 0.38
N ALA A 297 9.98 -15.84 -0.01
CA ALA A 297 9.42 -17.16 0.20
C ALA A 297 9.29 -17.47 1.70
N HIS A 298 10.30 -17.13 2.52
CA HIS A 298 10.20 -17.26 3.98
C HIS A 298 9.08 -16.41 4.57
N LEU A 299 8.91 -15.17 4.10
CA LEU A 299 7.77 -14.32 4.50
C LEU A 299 6.45 -15.02 4.17
N MET A 300 6.29 -15.53 2.96
CA MET A 300 5.06 -16.19 2.54
C MET A 300 4.76 -17.43 3.37
N THR A 301 5.76 -18.28 3.62
CA THR A 301 5.62 -19.44 4.50
C THR A 301 5.17 -19.03 5.91
N ALA A 302 5.77 -17.98 6.48
CA ALA A 302 5.37 -17.47 7.79
C ALA A 302 3.90 -16.98 7.81
N LEU A 303 3.47 -16.26 6.78
CA LEU A 303 2.09 -15.80 6.65
C LEU A 303 1.11 -16.97 6.53
N PHE A 304 1.45 -18.02 5.77
CA PHE A 304 0.61 -19.22 5.65
C PHE A 304 0.50 -19.98 6.97
N HIS A 305 1.59 -20.14 7.72
CA HIS A 305 1.55 -20.80 9.03
C HIS A 305 0.79 -19.98 10.08
N GLN A 306 0.95 -18.65 10.10
CA GLN A 306 0.17 -17.77 10.98
C GLN A 306 -1.34 -17.86 10.73
N THR A 307 -1.75 -18.19 9.50
CA THR A 307 -3.16 -18.40 9.14
C THR A 307 -3.68 -19.78 9.59
N GLN A 308 -2.80 -20.75 9.85
CA GLN A 308 -3.14 -22.11 10.30
C GLN A 308 -3.07 -22.29 11.83
N ASP A 309 -2.33 -21.44 12.55
CA ASP A 309 -2.13 -21.51 14.01
C ASP A 309 -3.29 -20.95 14.86
N PHE A 310 -4.52 -21.40 14.57
CA PHE A 310 -5.57 -21.52 15.60
C PHE A 310 -5.59 -22.90 16.27
N LYS A 311 -4.66 -23.81 15.90
CA LYS A 311 -4.43 -25.08 16.59
C LYS A 311 -2.95 -25.48 16.52
N GLN A 312 -2.22 -25.04 17.55
CA GLN A 312 -1.09 -25.70 18.21
C GLN A 312 -0.46 -26.91 17.48
N ASP A 313 0.78 -26.78 17.00
CA ASP A 313 1.85 -27.71 17.40
C ASP A 313 3.27 -27.17 17.15
N ASP A 314 4.13 -27.31 18.15
CA ASP A 314 5.53 -26.91 18.19
C ASP A 314 6.40 -27.96 17.50
N SER A 315 6.75 -27.76 16.23
CA SER A 315 7.84 -28.52 15.59
C SER A 315 8.12 -27.97 14.19
N PHE A 316 9.05 -27.03 14.03
CA PHE A 316 9.98 -26.89 12.89
C PHE A 316 10.88 -25.65 13.07
N ALA A 317 11.49 -25.53 14.25
CA ALA A 317 12.53 -24.53 14.51
C ALA A 317 13.90 -25.08 14.07
N LEU A 318 14.19 -25.11 12.77
CA LEU A 318 15.55 -25.36 12.31
C LEU A 318 15.89 -24.40 11.16
N TRP A 319 16.82 -23.49 11.47
CA TRP A 319 17.45 -22.45 10.64
C TRP A 319 16.67 -21.14 10.47
N LEU A 320 16.44 -20.46 11.60
CA LEU A 320 16.07 -19.05 11.62
C LEU A 320 17.35 -18.21 11.48
N SER A 321 17.39 -17.36 10.45
CA SER A 321 18.01 -16.04 10.59
C SER A 321 17.51 -15.42 11.91
N PRO A 322 18.36 -14.79 12.73
CA PRO A 322 17.98 -14.31 14.07
C PRO A 322 16.87 -13.23 14.06
N TYR A 323 16.40 -12.82 12.87
CA TYR A 323 15.31 -11.87 12.70
C TYR A 323 14.15 -12.52 11.94
N PRO A 324 12.90 -12.43 12.44
CA PRO A 324 11.73 -12.80 11.66
C PRO A 324 11.67 -11.91 10.41
N VAL A 325 11.58 -12.54 9.23
CA VAL A 325 11.42 -11.80 7.96
C VAL A 325 10.10 -11.04 8.02
N SER A 326 10.16 -9.72 7.88
CA SER A 326 8.98 -8.85 7.91
C SER A 326 8.59 -8.39 6.50
N PRO A 327 7.31 -8.08 6.25
CA PRO A 327 6.88 -7.43 5.00
C PRO A 327 7.66 -6.16 4.68
N ILE A 328 8.04 -5.40 5.71
CA ILE A 328 8.81 -4.17 5.58
C ILE A 328 10.21 -4.44 5.02
N GLN A 329 10.86 -5.51 5.47
CA GLN A 329 12.17 -5.91 4.96
C GLN A 329 12.11 -6.25 3.46
N VAL A 330 11.14 -7.06 3.04
CA VAL A 330 10.95 -7.39 1.61
C VAL A 330 10.63 -6.14 0.80
N MET A 331 9.82 -5.23 1.34
CA MET A 331 9.49 -3.96 0.68
C MET A 331 10.76 -3.13 0.43
N PHE A 332 11.65 -3.00 1.42
CA PHE A 332 12.90 -2.27 1.25
C PHE A 332 13.83 -2.93 0.25
N LEU A 333 13.98 -4.25 0.30
CA LEU A 333 14.80 -4.97 -0.67
C LEU A 333 14.29 -4.79 -2.10
N ALA A 334 12.96 -4.81 -2.30
CA ALA A 334 12.36 -4.53 -3.59
C ALA A 334 12.61 -3.08 -4.05
N ILE A 335 12.54 -2.09 -3.15
CA ILE A 335 12.92 -0.69 -3.46
C ILE A 335 14.40 -0.61 -3.89
N VAL A 336 15.30 -1.29 -3.19
CA VAL A 336 16.73 -1.29 -3.53
C VAL A 336 16.97 -1.89 -4.92
N ILE A 337 16.28 -2.97 -5.29
CA ILE A 337 16.32 -3.50 -6.67
C ILE A 337 15.90 -2.41 -7.66
N LEU A 338 14.79 -1.73 -7.41
CA LEU A 338 14.27 -0.68 -8.29
C LEU A 338 15.19 0.53 -8.39
N GLN A 339 15.94 0.84 -7.34
CA GLN A 339 16.93 1.92 -7.36
C GLN A 339 18.23 1.52 -8.08
N ASN A 340 18.47 0.23 -8.30
CA ASN A 340 19.67 -0.24 -8.97
C ASN A 340 19.61 0.01 -10.49
N GLN A 341 20.55 0.79 -11.03
CA GLN A 341 20.58 1.17 -12.45
C GLN A 341 20.95 0.01 -13.40
N ASN A 342 21.56 -1.07 -12.89
CA ASN A 342 22.01 -2.21 -13.70
C ASN A 342 20.98 -3.36 -13.77
N ARG A 343 19.80 -3.17 -13.17
CA ARG A 343 18.72 -4.16 -13.22
C ARG A 343 18.20 -4.34 -14.64
N ASN A 344 17.73 -5.53 -14.95
CA ASN A 344 16.98 -5.77 -16.18
C ASN A 344 15.46 -5.64 -15.98
N MET A 345 14.69 -5.70 -17.07
CA MET A 345 13.24 -5.53 -17.03
C MET A 345 12.51 -6.62 -16.22
N VAL A 346 13.03 -7.86 -16.22
CA VAL A 346 12.45 -8.96 -15.44
C VAL A 346 12.61 -8.67 -13.94
N GLU A 347 13.79 -8.23 -13.51
CA GLU A 347 14.05 -7.85 -12.11
C GLU A 347 13.26 -6.62 -11.68
N GLU A 348 13.08 -5.65 -12.57
CA GLU A 348 12.24 -4.47 -12.32
C GLU A 348 10.78 -4.86 -12.10
N LEU A 349 10.21 -5.66 -13.00
CA LEU A 349 8.84 -6.15 -12.85
C LEU A 349 8.70 -7.04 -11.62
N LEU A 350 9.69 -7.89 -11.33
CA LEU A 350 9.69 -8.72 -10.13
C LEU A 350 9.68 -7.87 -8.87
N ALA A 351 10.51 -6.82 -8.79
CA ALA A 351 10.53 -5.93 -7.66
C ALA A 351 9.22 -5.13 -7.50
N ILE A 352 8.61 -4.67 -8.60
CA ILE A 352 7.25 -4.08 -8.58
C ILE A 352 6.23 -5.08 -8.03
N SER A 353 6.28 -6.33 -8.48
CA SER A 353 5.40 -7.41 -8.01
C SER A 353 5.64 -7.75 -6.54
N LEU A 354 6.88 -7.77 -6.05
CA LEU A 354 7.19 -7.96 -4.64
C LEU A 354 6.71 -6.79 -3.78
N LEU A 355 6.81 -5.55 -4.26
CA LEU A 355 6.19 -4.40 -3.58
C LEU A 355 4.68 -4.57 -3.48
N ALA A 356 4.02 -4.95 -4.57
CA ALA A 356 2.59 -5.23 -4.57
C ALA A 356 2.22 -6.33 -3.56
N LEU A 357 3.02 -7.42 -3.51
CA LEU A 357 2.85 -8.50 -2.55
C LEU A 357 2.91 -7.97 -1.12
N THR A 358 3.95 -7.23 -0.75
CA THR A 358 4.09 -6.68 0.62
C THR A 358 2.94 -5.72 0.97
N ILE A 359 2.49 -4.89 0.03
CA ILE A 359 1.33 -4.01 0.21
C ILE A 359 0.05 -4.82 0.43
N SER A 360 -0.10 -5.95 -0.27
CA SER A 360 -1.27 -6.84 -0.16
C SER A 360 -1.35 -7.60 1.18
N THR A 361 -0.23 -7.74 1.91
CA THR A 361 -0.25 -8.34 3.24
C THR A 361 -0.95 -7.46 4.28
N GLU A 362 -1.06 -6.16 4.00
CA GLU A 362 -1.59 -5.17 4.93
C GLU A 362 -0.83 -5.12 6.26
N ASP A 363 0.40 -5.62 6.35
CA ASP A 363 1.21 -5.64 7.58
C ASP A 363 2.32 -4.56 7.57
N LEU A 364 2.27 -3.62 6.62
CA LEU A 364 3.27 -2.55 6.46
C LEU A 364 3.10 -1.38 7.43
N GLY A 365 1.93 -1.21 8.05
CA GLY A 365 1.65 -0.10 8.96
C GLY A 365 1.98 1.28 8.35
N GLU A 366 2.83 2.06 9.03
CA GLU A 366 3.27 3.39 8.62
C GLU A 366 4.20 3.42 7.39
N HIS A 367 4.67 2.26 6.90
CA HIS A 367 5.54 2.16 5.74
C HIS A 367 4.80 2.05 4.40
N ILE A 368 3.49 1.81 4.44
CA ILE A 368 2.69 1.62 3.22
C ILE A 368 2.73 2.84 2.29
N THR A 369 2.79 4.06 2.83
CA THR A 369 2.90 5.29 2.02
C THR A 369 4.18 5.33 1.21
N LEU A 370 5.27 4.81 1.78
CA LEU A 370 6.56 4.75 1.10
C LEU A 370 6.48 3.74 -0.04
N GLY A 371 6.05 2.51 0.25
CA GLY A 371 5.85 1.47 -0.76
C GLY A 371 4.93 1.92 -1.90
N TYR A 372 3.84 2.61 -1.58
CA TYR A 372 2.89 3.14 -2.56
C TYR A 372 3.52 4.25 -3.44
N GLY A 373 4.29 5.16 -2.84
CA GLY A 373 5.01 6.20 -3.59
C GLY A 373 6.01 5.60 -4.59
N PHE A 374 6.77 4.60 -4.17
CA PHE A 374 7.72 3.88 -5.04
C PHE A 374 7.01 3.13 -6.15
N ILE A 375 6.05 2.26 -5.84
CA ILE A 375 5.41 1.43 -6.87
C ILE A 375 4.69 2.29 -7.92
N GLN A 376 4.00 3.37 -7.52
CA GLN A 376 3.35 4.28 -8.48
C GLN A 376 4.38 4.95 -9.39
N THR A 377 5.52 5.39 -8.84
CA THR A 377 6.58 6.05 -9.59
C THR A 377 7.19 5.12 -10.66
N TYR A 378 7.50 3.88 -10.29
CA TYR A 378 8.11 2.93 -11.22
C TYR A 378 7.09 2.44 -12.25
N CYS A 379 5.85 2.12 -11.86
CA CYS A 379 4.78 1.84 -12.81
C CYS A 379 4.54 2.99 -13.80
N MET A 380 4.59 4.25 -13.34
CA MET A 380 4.46 5.42 -14.21
C MET A 380 5.57 5.48 -15.27
N SER A 381 6.79 5.11 -14.89
CA SER A 381 7.94 5.09 -15.80
C SER A 381 7.83 4.03 -16.89
N LEU A 382 7.10 2.94 -16.63
CA LEU A 382 6.91 1.81 -17.53
C LEU A 382 5.72 1.94 -18.49
N TRP A 383 4.92 3.00 -18.36
CA TRP A 383 3.64 3.09 -19.08
C TRP A 383 3.76 2.94 -20.61
N ASP A 384 4.76 3.54 -21.24
CA ASP A 384 4.94 3.45 -22.70
C ASP A 384 5.85 2.30 -23.12
N VAL A 385 6.33 1.51 -22.16
CA VAL A 385 7.24 0.40 -22.40
C VAL A 385 6.41 -0.84 -22.72
N ASP A 386 6.76 -1.50 -23.82
CA ASP A 386 6.23 -2.84 -24.11
C ASP A 386 6.94 -3.85 -23.20
N MET A 387 6.50 -3.93 -21.93
CA MET A 387 7.13 -4.76 -20.91
C MET A 387 7.22 -6.23 -21.32
N GLU A 388 6.21 -6.74 -22.01
CA GLU A 388 6.18 -8.13 -22.48
C GLU A 388 7.28 -8.37 -23.51
N ARG A 389 7.44 -7.45 -24.48
CA ARG A 389 8.53 -7.50 -25.45
C ARG A 389 9.90 -7.35 -24.80
N GLU A 390 10.06 -6.39 -23.89
CA GLU A 390 11.34 -6.15 -23.19
C GLU A 390 11.72 -7.31 -22.27
N CYS A 391 10.76 -7.91 -21.56
CA CYS A 391 11.04 -9.13 -20.80
C CYS A 391 11.43 -10.29 -21.72
N ARG A 392 10.73 -10.48 -22.85
CA ARG A 392 11.06 -11.54 -23.83
C ARG A 392 12.43 -11.33 -24.48
N SER A 393 12.87 -10.10 -24.67
CA SER A 393 14.19 -9.80 -25.24
C SER A 393 15.33 -10.31 -24.36
N THR A 394 15.09 -10.47 -23.05
CA THR A 394 16.05 -11.11 -22.14
C THR A 394 16.22 -12.60 -22.44
N GLY A 395 15.23 -13.28 -23.05
CA GLY A 395 15.28 -14.73 -23.26
C GLY A 395 15.11 -15.54 -21.96
N ALA A 396 14.44 -14.96 -20.95
CA ALA A 396 14.10 -15.66 -19.72
C ALA A 396 13.12 -16.82 -19.98
N LEU A 397 13.29 -17.92 -19.23
CA LEU A 397 12.38 -19.08 -19.24
C LEU A 397 11.23 -18.85 -18.23
N GLY A 398 10.12 -19.57 -18.38
CA GLY A 398 8.93 -19.42 -17.51
C GLY A 398 8.26 -18.04 -17.57
N LEU A 399 8.60 -17.23 -18.57
CA LEU A 399 8.24 -15.81 -18.58
C LEU A 399 6.72 -15.58 -18.69
N GLU A 400 6.01 -16.39 -19.47
CA GLU A 400 4.57 -16.24 -19.66
C GLU A 400 3.80 -16.38 -18.34
N ASP A 401 4.20 -17.33 -17.51
CA ASP A 401 3.60 -17.61 -16.20
C ASP A 401 3.97 -16.53 -15.18
N PHE A 402 5.22 -16.07 -15.21
CA PHE A 402 5.67 -14.93 -14.39
C PHE A 402 4.92 -13.63 -14.72
N LEU A 403 4.71 -13.33 -16.01
CA LEU A 403 3.96 -12.15 -16.45
C LEU A 403 2.48 -12.26 -16.05
N LEU A 404 1.89 -13.46 -16.12
CA LEU A 404 0.54 -13.72 -15.67
C LEU A 404 0.39 -13.52 -14.15
N TRP A 405 1.33 -14.07 -13.36
CA TRP A 405 1.37 -13.86 -11.91
C TRP A 405 1.49 -12.36 -11.56
N SER A 406 2.43 -11.66 -12.18
CA SER A 406 2.63 -10.21 -11.95
C SER A 406 1.37 -9.42 -12.30
N LYS A 407 0.72 -9.72 -13.43
CA LYS A 407 -0.57 -9.13 -13.82
C LYS A 407 -1.64 -9.34 -12.76
N MET A 408 -1.90 -10.60 -12.40
CA MET A 408 -2.98 -10.94 -11.48
C MET A 408 -2.72 -10.37 -10.09
N LEU A 409 -1.47 -10.34 -9.63
CA LEU A 409 -1.09 -9.77 -8.34
C LEU A 409 -1.34 -8.25 -8.30
N LEU A 410 -0.92 -7.52 -9.34
CA LEU A 410 -1.17 -6.08 -9.42
C LEU A 410 -2.66 -5.75 -9.50
N LEU A 411 -3.44 -6.49 -10.30
CA LEU A 411 -4.89 -6.31 -10.39
C LEU A 411 -5.60 -6.66 -9.07
N ALA A 412 -5.18 -7.72 -8.39
CA ALA A 412 -5.71 -8.11 -7.09
C ALA A 412 -5.40 -7.04 -6.03
N THR A 413 -4.20 -6.46 -6.04
CA THR A 413 -3.75 -5.52 -5.02
C THR A 413 -4.31 -4.12 -5.21
N PHE A 414 -4.36 -3.60 -6.44
CA PHE A 414 -4.63 -2.18 -6.69
C PHE A 414 -5.96 -1.91 -7.41
N ASP A 415 -6.48 -0.71 -7.19
CA ASP A 415 -7.75 -0.28 -7.77
C ASP A 415 -7.65 0.14 -9.23
N HIS A 416 -8.81 0.15 -9.89
CA HIS A 416 -9.01 0.78 -11.19
C HIS A 416 -8.47 2.22 -11.18
N ASP A 417 -7.95 2.67 -12.33
CA ASP A 417 -7.41 4.01 -12.58
C ASP A 417 -6.05 4.34 -11.92
N THR A 418 -5.45 3.41 -11.18
CA THR A 418 -4.07 3.55 -10.65
C THR A 418 -3.01 3.24 -11.71
N GLN A 419 -1.76 3.71 -11.53
CA GLN A 419 -0.67 3.39 -12.46
C GLN A 419 -0.33 1.90 -12.46
N THR A 420 -0.41 1.29 -11.28
CA THR A 420 -0.29 -0.15 -11.05
C THR A 420 -1.31 -0.95 -11.85
N TRP A 421 -2.57 -0.50 -11.90
CA TRP A 421 -3.61 -1.14 -12.72
C TRP A 421 -3.31 -1.02 -14.20
N ARG A 422 -2.92 0.17 -14.68
CA ARG A 422 -2.55 0.40 -16.09
C ARG A 422 -1.36 -0.44 -16.52
N THR A 423 -0.37 -0.58 -15.65
CA THR A 423 0.78 -1.47 -15.86
C THR A 423 0.30 -2.92 -15.99
N ALA A 424 -0.57 -3.37 -15.07
CA ALA A 424 -1.06 -4.75 -15.07
C ALA A 424 -1.84 -5.13 -16.32
N ILE A 425 -2.70 -4.24 -16.85
CA ILE A 425 -3.47 -4.53 -18.07
C ILE A 425 -2.60 -4.61 -19.33
N GLN A 426 -1.39 -4.03 -19.31
CA GLN A 426 -0.44 -4.09 -20.43
C GLN A 426 0.32 -5.42 -20.47
N LEU A 427 0.43 -6.13 -19.35
CA LEU A 427 1.01 -7.47 -19.26
C LEU A 427 0.02 -8.52 -19.79
N ARG A 428 0.49 -9.54 -20.51
CA ARG A 428 -0.33 -10.66 -21.00
C ARG A 428 -1.63 -10.18 -21.63
N ARG A 429 -1.52 -9.37 -22.69
CA ARG A 429 -2.68 -8.74 -23.35
C ARG A 429 -3.64 -9.76 -23.95
N ASP A 430 -3.14 -10.96 -24.21
CA ASP A 430 -3.88 -12.15 -24.62
C ASP A 430 -4.86 -12.66 -23.55
N VAL A 431 -4.67 -12.30 -22.27
CA VAL A 431 -5.55 -12.68 -21.15
C VAL A 431 -6.19 -11.43 -20.52
N PRO A 432 -7.28 -10.89 -21.07
CA PRO A 432 -7.91 -9.68 -20.54
C PRO A 432 -8.74 -9.94 -19.27
N LEU A 433 -8.88 -8.92 -18.41
CA LEU A 433 -9.89 -8.93 -17.34
C LEU A 433 -11.29 -8.75 -17.98
N PRO A 434 -12.34 -9.50 -17.57
CA PRO A 434 -12.44 -10.45 -16.44
C PRO A 434 -12.39 -11.93 -16.86
N GLU A 435 -11.60 -12.28 -17.88
CA GLU A 435 -11.58 -13.59 -18.54
C GLU A 435 -10.59 -14.59 -17.89
N PHE A 436 -10.22 -14.37 -16.62
CA PHE A 436 -9.34 -15.30 -15.92
C PHE A 436 -10.03 -16.66 -15.70
N GLN A 437 -9.37 -17.72 -16.16
CA GLN A 437 -9.81 -19.11 -16.01
C GLN A 437 -9.22 -19.71 -14.72
N PRO A 438 -9.80 -20.79 -14.17
CA PRO A 438 -9.26 -21.48 -12.99
C PRO A 438 -7.79 -21.88 -13.13
N LEU A 439 -7.36 -22.24 -14.35
CA LEU A 439 -5.96 -22.58 -14.64
C LEU A 439 -5.01 -21.41 -14.37
N HIS A 440 -5.42 -20.16 -14.60
CA HIS A 440 -4.57 -18.99 -14.34
C HIS A 440 -4.28 -18.80 -12.85
N PHE A 441 -5.27 -19.09 -11.99
CA PHE A 441 -5.07 -19.08 -10.53
C PHE A 441 -4.11 -20.19 -10.10
N GLU A 442 -4.19 -21.36 -10.74
CA GLU A 442 -3.28 -22.47 -10.44
C GLU A 442 -1.83 -22.13 -10.82
N VAL A 443 -1.62 -21.46 -11.95
CA VAL A 443 -0.30 -20.91 -12.30
C VAL A 443 0.18 -19.93 -11.23
N CYS A 444 -0.66 -18.99 -10.80
CA CYS A 444 -0.27 -18.01 -9.77
C CYS A 444 0.10 -18.66 -8.43
N ARG A 445 -0.54 -19.77 -8.04
CA ARG A 445 -0.23 -20.54 -6.82
C ARG A 445 1.17 -21.17 -6.82
N GLN A 446 1.80 -21.32 -7.98
CA GLN A 446 3.20 -21.77 -8.06
C GLN A 446 4.19 -20.67 -7.66
N PHE A 447 3.73 -19.42 -7.61
CA PHE A 447 4.47 -18.25 -7.14
C PHE A 447 3.96 -17.82 -5.75
N PHE A 448 4.01 -16.53 -5.44
CA PHE A 448 3.45 -15.97 -4.22
C PHE A 448 1.99 -15.58 -4.43
N TRP A 449 1.06 -16.41 -3.96
CA TRP A 449 -0.37 -16.16 -4.11
C TRP A 449 -1.17 -16.62 -2.89
N THR A 450 -2.07 -15.78 -2.39
CA THR A 450 -2.90 -16.06 -1.21
C THR A 450 -4.38 -16.10 -1.55
N GLU A 451 -5.18 -16.70 -0.67
CA GLU A 451 -6.65 -16.71 -0.84
C GLU A 451 -7.27 -15.32 -0.72
N LEU A 452 -6.64 -14.39 0.00
CA LEU A 452 -7.06 -12.98 0.05
C LEU A 452 -6.92 -12.31 -1.32
N LEU A 453 -5.84 -12.61 -2.05
CA LEU A 453 -5.63 -12.12 -3.42
C LEU A 453 -6.68 -12.70 -4.38
N THR A 454 -7.01 -14.00 -4.25
CA THR A 454 -8.11 -14.64 -4.99
C THR A 454 -9.41 -13.88 -4.77
N LEU A 455 -9.81 -13.70 -3.51
CA LEU A 455 -11.06 -13.03 -3.14
C LEU A 455 -11.11 -11.60 -3.71
N SER A 456 -10.03 -10.83 -3.56
CA SER A 456 -9.94 -9.45 -4.05
C SER A 456 -10.09 -9.38 -5.57
N LEU A 457 -9.40 -10.27 -6.30
CA LEU A 457 -9.47 -10.28 -7.76
C LEU A 457 -10.85 -10.72 -8.27
N GLU A 458 -11.44 -11.75 -7.67
CA GLU A 458 -12.79 -12.22 -8.02
C GLU A 458 -13.85 -11.13 -7.81
N GLN A 459 -13.74 -10.35 -6.73
CA GLN A 459 -14.62 -9.19 -6.49
C GLN A 459 -14.49 -8.15 -7.61
N LYS A 460 -13.26 -7.80 -8.02
CA LYS A 460 -13.03 -6.85 -9.11
C LYS A 460 -13.52 -7.39 -10.46
N MET A 461 -13.32 -8.67 -10.72
CA MET A 461 -13.87 -9.35 -11.91
C MET A 461 -15.41 -9.29 -11.93
N ALA A 462 -16.06 -9.52 -10.79
CA ALA A 462 -17.52 -9.42 -10.68
C ALA A 462 -18.02 -7.99 -10.92
N GLN A 463 -17.32 -6.98 -10.37
CA GLN A 463 -17.62 -5.56 -10.61
C GLN A 463 -17.49 -5.19 -12.10
N ASP A 464 -16.40 -5.59 -12.76
CA ASP A 464 -16.18 -5.30 -14.18
C ASP A 464 -17.22 -5.99 -15.08
N ARG A 465 -17.61 -7.24 -14.76
CA ARG A 465 -18.71 -7.92 -15.44
C ARG A 465 -20.03 -7.17 -15.30
N ALA A 466 -20.35 -6.68 -14.10
CA ALA A 466 -21.57 -5.92 -13.85
C ALA A 466 -21.59 -4.58 -14.61
N LEU A 467 -20.43 -3.92 -14.75
CA LEU A 467 -20.31 -2.67 -15.53
C LEU A 467 -20.41 -2.89 -17.04
N ARG A 468 -19.99 -4.06 -17.55
CA ARG A 468 -20.06 -4.41 -18.98
C ARG A 468 -21.41 -4.97 -19.42
N GLN A 469 -22.27 -5.42 -18.51
CA GLN A 469 -23.63 -5.79 -18.88
C GLN A 469 -24.38 -4.56 -19.39
N PRO A 470 -24.91 -4.58 -20.63
CA PRO A 470 -25.83 -3.54 -21.07
C PRO A 470 -26.94 -3.44 -20.03
N ARG A 471 -27.34 -2.23 -19.63
CA ARG A 471 -28.61 -2.04 -18.93
C ARG A 471 -29.69 -2.64 -19.82
N ALA A 472 -30.11 -3.87 -19.51
CA ALA A 472 -31.26 -4.49 -20.14
C ALA A 472 -32.43 -3.52 -19.92
N LEU A 473 -33.22 -3.32 -20.98
CA LEU A 473 -34.37 -2.43 -21.02
C LEU A 473 -35.26 -2.56 -19.78
N ASP A 474 -35.09 -1.65 -18.84
CA ASP A 474 -36.14 -1.27 -17.90
C ASP A 474 -36.89 -0.09 -18.52
N ASP A 475 -37.74 -0.40 -19.50
CA ASP A 475 -38.85 0.46 -19.88
C ASP A 475 -40.08 -0.42 -20.20
N PRO A 476 -40.82 -0.90 -19.18
CA PRO A 476 -42.08 -1.60 -19.38
C PRO A 476 -43.21 -0.57 -19.54
N THR A 477 -43.09 0.36 -20.48
CA THR A 477 -44.16 1.30 -20.83
C THR A 477 -44.15 1.67 -22.32
N SER A 478 -44.20 0.69 -23.21
CA SER A 478 -44.59 0.93 -24.61
C SER A 478 -45.42 -0.20 -25.23
N ALA A 479 -46.16 -0.94 -24.41
CA ALA A 479 -47.32 -1.70 -24.87
C ALA A 479 -48.57 -0.91 -24.42
N GLU A 480 -49.48 -0.68 -25.37
CA GLU A 480 -50.73 0.08 -25.25
C GLU A 480 -50.61 1.61 -25.42
N THR A 481 -50.62 2.08 -26.67
CA THR A 481 -51.73 2.89 -27.24
C THR A 481 -51.36 3.31 -28.66
N ASP A 482 -52.01 2.70 -29.66
CA ASP A 482 -52.62 3.42 -30.79
C ASP A 482 -53.27 2.42 -31.76
N TRP A 483 -54.40 1.85 -31.32
CA TRP A 483 -55.51 1.58 -32.22
C TRP A 483 -56.42 2.81 -32.19
N GLN A 484 -56.12 3.82 -33.01
CA GLN A 484 -57.10 4.78 -33.55
C GLN A 484 -56.42 5.75 -34.52
N LYS A 485 -56.32 5.36 -35.80
CA LYS A 485 -56.75 6.17 -36.97
C LYS A 485 -56.38 5.48 -38.29
N ILE A 486 -57.47 5.22 -39.04
CA ILE A 486 -57.61 4.81 -40.45
C ILE A 486 -57.47 3.31 -40.70
#